data_AF-A0A6B3IIB7-F1
#
_entry.id   AF-A0A6B3IIB7-F1
#
_cell.length_a   1.000
_cell.length_b   1.000
_cell.length_c   1.000
_cell.angle_alpha   90.00
_cell.angle_beta   90.00
_cell.angle_gamma   90.00
#
_symmetry.space_group_name_H-M   'P 1'
#
loop_
_entity.id
_entity.type
_entity.pdbx_description
1 polymer ?
#
loop_
_entity_poly.entity_id
_entity_poly.type
_entity_poly.pdbx_seq_one_letter_code
_entity_poly.pdbx_strand_id
1 'polypeptide(L)'
;ALAASLGVDEKAAADRLDRQDAQQKRLVELRRSGLTDDGAFFDAAGSLTVNADDRAEAARFERAGIDARVPARGEDALDRVKAELDALAVKQAPAGVAAWSVDLAADQVVVKVNSDRSAPAKAFLAAAAKHGSAVKVVRGQEKLAAQA
;
A
#
# COMPACT_ATOMS: atom_id res chain seq x y z
N ALA A 1 2.53 -27.12 -14.06
CA ALA A 1 2.03 -28.07 -13.03
C ALA A 1 1.54 -27.34 -11.77
N LEU A 2 2.37 -26.51 -11.13
CA LEU A 2 1.97 -25.71 -9.97
C LEU A 2 1.00 -24.56 -10.32
N ALA A 3 1.21 -23.84 -11.43
CA ALA A 3 0.32 -22.75 -11.84
C ALA A 3 -1.11 -23.25 -12.12
N ALA A 4 -1.23 -24.32 -12.90
CA ALA A 4 -2.50 -24.99 -13.14
C ALA A 4 -3.20 -25.46 -11.84
N SER A 5 -2.44 -26.01 -10.87
CA SER A 5 -3.03 -26.41 -9.58
C SER A 5 -3.47 -25.23 -8.70
N LEU A 6 -2.93 -24.03 -8.96
CA LEU A 6 -3.33 -22.79 -8.29
C LEU A 6 -4.39 -22.01 -9.08
N GLY A 7 -4.89 -22.56 -10.19
CA GLY A 7 -5.86 -21.88 -11.05
C GLY A 7 -5.28 -20.66 -11.79
N VAL A 8 -3.95 -20.61 -11.93
CA VAL A 8 -3.26 -19.53 -12.63
C VAL A 8 -3.06 -19.91 -14.09
N ASP A 9 -3.63 -19.11 -14.98
CA ASP A 9 -3.30 -19.15 -16.41
C ASP A 9 -1.92 -18.48 -16.60
N GLU A 10 -0.91 -19.30 -16.92
CA GLU A 10 0.47 -18.88 -17.11
C GLU A 10 0.60 -17.81 -18.20
N LYS A 11 -0.16 -17.92 -19.29
CA LYS A 11 -0.14 -16.94 -20.38
C LYS A 11 -0.75 -15.62 -19.92
N ALA A 12 -1.91 -15.66 -19.27
CA ALA A 12 -2.54 -14.45 -18.78
C ALA A 12 -1.67 -13.74 -17.72
N ALA A 13 -0.93 -14.50 -16.90
CA ALA A 13 0.01 -13.96 -15.94
C ALA A 13 1.22 -13.29 -16.64
N ALA A 14 1.80 -13.93 -17.66
CA ALA A 14 2.88 -13.35 -18.45
C ALA A 14 2.43 -12.06 -19.17
N ASP A 15 1.28 -12.10 -19.85
CA ASP A 15 0.71 -10.94 -20.54
C ASP A 15 0.42 -9.78 -19.56
N ARG A 16 0.04 -10.09 -18.30
CA ARG A 16 -0.12 -9.08 -17.25
C ARG A 16 1.21 -8.44 -16.87
N LEU A 17 2.26 -9.24 -16.63
CA LEU A 17 3.58 -8.74 -16.25
C LEU A 17 4.18 -7.84 -17.33
N ASP A 18 4.06 -8.22 -18.61
CA ASP A 18 4.53 -7.41 -19.74
C ASP A 18 3.82 -6.05 -19.80
N ARG A 19 2.50 -6.02 -19.58
CA ARG A 19 1.74 -4.77 -19.49
C ARG A 19 2.16 -3.91 -18.29
N GLN A 20 2.45 -4.52 -17.15
CA GLN A 20 2.88 -3.79 -15.96
C GLN A 20 4.28 -3.19 -16.13
N ASP A 21 5.21 -3.94 -16.73
CA ASP A 21 6.56 -3.45 -17.06
C ASP A 21 6.51 -2.26 -18.04
N ALA A 22 5.67 -2.34 -19.07
CA ALA A 22 5.48 -1.23 -20.01
C ALA A 22 4.95 0.04 -19.33
N GLN A 23 3.98 -0.08 -18.43
CA GLN A 23 3.43 1.05 -17.65
C GLN A 23 4.49 1.66 -16.71
N GLN A 24 5.31 0.84 -16.05
CA GLN A 24 6.40 1.31 -15.20
C GLN A 24 7.47 2.06 -16.00
N LYS A 25 7.87 1.54 -17.16
CA LYS A 25 8.82 2.22 -18.05
C LYS A 25 8.30 3.58 -18.48
N ARG A 26 7.02 3.67 -18.85
CA ARG A 26 6.36 4.93 -19.20
C ARG A 26 6.38 5.92 -18.04
N LEU A 27 6.07 5.50 -16.82
CA LEU A 27 6.13 6.37 -15.64
C LEU A 27 7.56 6.90 -15.41
N VAL A 28 8.58 6.05 -15.56
CA VAL A 28 9.99 6.46 -15.44
C VAL A 28 10.36 7.51 -16.49
N GLU A 29 9.91 7.35 -17.74
CA GLU A 29 10.12 8.36 -18.80
C GLU A 29 9.46 9.69 -18.46
N LEU A 30 8.23 9.67 -17.94
CA LEU A 30 7.52 10.88 -17.54
C LEU A 30 8.21 11.61 -16.39
N ARG A 31 8.67 10.87 -15.37
CA ARG A 31 9.49 11.43 -14.29
C ARG A 31 10.77 12.09 -14.82
N ARG A 32 11.45 11.45 -15.78
CA ARG A 32 12.63 12.04 -16.45
C ARG A 32 12.30 13.30 -17.26
N SER A 33 11.07 13.42 -17.76
CA SER A 33 10.59 14.62 -18.45
C SER A 33 10.19 15.76 -17.50
N GLY A 34 10.25 15.52 -16.18
CA GLY A 34 10.00 16.53 -15.15
C GLY A 34 8.63 16.45 -14.49
N LEU A 35 7.82 15.41 -14.76
CA LEU A 35 6.61 15.18 -14.00
C LEU A 35 6.97 14.64 -12.60
N THR A 36 6.24 15.11 -11.58
CA THR A 36 6.42 14.67 -10.19
C THR A 36 5.18 13.95 -9.69
N ASP A 37 5.38 13.00 -8.78
CA ASP A 37 4.32 12.24 -8.15
C ASP A 37 4.68 11.82 -6.72
N ASP A 38 3.65 11.47 -5.96
CA ASP A 38 3.70 11.02 -4.57
C ASP A 38 3.31 9.54 -4.47
N GLY A 39 4.00 8.75 -5.30
CA GLY A 39 3.88 7.30 -5.38
C GLY A 39 2.91 6.80 -6.44
N ALA A 40 3.03 5.52 -6.77
CA ALA A 40 2.18 4.86 -7.76
C ALA A 40 1.88 3.42 -7.35
N PHE A 41 0.71 2.91 -7.70
CA PHE A 41 0.28 1.55 -7.37
C PHE A 41 -0.42 0.90 -8.56
N PHE A 42 -0.35 -0.43 -8.61
CA PHE A 42 -1.21 -1.21 -9.48
C PHE A 42 -2.50 -1.59 -8.77
N ASP A 43 -3.62 -1.43 -9.46
CA ASP A 43 -4.89 -1.94 -8.98
C ASP A 43 -5.01 -3.48 -9.19
N ALA A 44 -6.15 -4.04 -8.80
CA ALA A 44 -6.43 -5.46 -8.96
C ALA A 44 -6.41 -5.91 -10.44
N ALA A 45 -6.80 -5.04 -11.37
CA ALA A 45 -6.79 -5.28 -12.81
C ALA A 45 -5.37 -5.19 -13.41
N GLY A 46 -4.41 -4.61 -12.69
CA GLY A 46 -3.04 -4.40 -13.15
C GLY A 46 -2.84 -3.09 -13.91
N SER A 47 -3.75 -2.13 -13.74
CA SER A 47 -3.60 -0.75 -14.24
C SER A 47 -2.80 0.08 -13.25
N LEU A 48 -1.82 0.83 -13.75
CA LEU A 48 -0.97 1.71 -12.95
C LEU A 48 -1.69 3.04 -12.70
N THR A 49 -1.91 3.37 -11.43
CA THR A 49 -2.41 4.69 -11.01
C THR A 49 -1.33 5.45 -10.27
N VAL A 50 -1.14 6.72 -10.65
CA VAL A 50 -0.19 7.64 -10.03
C VAL A 50 -0.91 8.57 -9.06
N ASN A 51 -0.33 8.80 -7.89
CA ASN A 51 -0.75 9.87 -7.00
C ASN A 51 -0.03 11.16 -7.40
N ALA A 52 -0.75 12.09 -8.01
CA ALA A 52 -0.23 13.38 -8.41
C ALA A 52 -0.34 14.42 -7.28
N ASP A 53 0.59 15.37 -7.26
CA ASP A 53 0.64 16.45 -6.26
C ASP A 53 -0.60 17.36 -6.33
N ASP A 54 -1.10 17.61 -7.54
CA ASP A 54 -2.28 18.42 -7.78
C ASP A 54 -3.04 17.99 -9.06
N ARG A 55 -4.15 18.68 -9.32
CA ARG A 55 -5.02 18.39 -10.49
C ARG A 55 -4.34 18.69 -11.82
N ALA A 56 -3.45 19.67 -11.87
CA ALA A 56 -2.76 20.02 -13.10
C ALA A 56 -1.74 18.93 -13.47
N GLU A 57 -1.03 18.40 -12.47
CA GLU A 57 -0.09 17.31 -12.63
C GLU A 57 -0.81 15.99 -12.95
N ALA A 58 -1.94 15.70 -12.28
CA ALA A 58 -2.80 14.56 -12.64
C ALA A 58 -3.20 14.60 -14.12
N ALA A 59 -3.67 15.76 -14.60
CA ALA A 59 -4.06 15.93 -16.00
C ALA A 59 -2.87 15.78 -16.98
N ARG A 60 -1.62 16.04 -16.55
CA ARG A 60 -0.42 15.80 -17.37
C ARG A 60 -0.15 14.31 -17.52
N PHE A 61 -0.24 13.52 -16.45
CA PHE A 61 -0.14 12.06 -16.51
C PHE A 61 -1.23 11.45 -17.38
N GLU A 62 -2.49 11.88 -17.22
CA GLU A 62 -3.62 11.39 -18.01
C GLU A 62 -3.44 11.66 -19.50
N ARG A 63 -3.01 12.88 -19.88
CA ARG A 63 -2.67 13.20 -21.29
C ARG A 63 -1.51 12.36 -21.83
N ALA A 64 -0.64 11.87 -20.95
CA ALA A 64 0.44 10.96 -21.31
C ALA A 64 0.05 9.48 -21.29
N GLY A 65 -1.23 9.17 -21.02
CA GLY A 65 -1.78 7.81 -21.03
C GLY A 65 -1.55 7.01 -19.75
N ILE A 66 -1.31 7.68 -18.61
CA ILE A 66 -1.25 7.04 -17.29
C ILE A 66 -2.42 7.55 -16.44
N ASP A 67 -3.12 6.63 -15.77
CA ASP A 67 -4.16 7.01 -14.80
C ASP A 67 -3.54 7.76 -13.63
N ALA A 68 -4.16 8.87 -13.23
CA ALA A 68 -3.68 9.66 -12.11
C ALA A 68 -4.83 10.13 -11.21
N ARG A 69 -4.51 10.37 -9.94
CA ARG A 69 -5.43 10.95 -8.97
C ARG A 69 -4.68 11.89 -8.04
N VAL A 70 -5.40 12.84 -7.45
CA VAL A 70 -4.88 13.61 -6.31
C VAL A 70 -5.29 12.87 -5.03
N PRO A 71 -4.36 12.31 -4.25
CA PRO A 71 -4.69 11.58 -3.02
C PRO A 71 -5.12 12.55 -1.92
N ALA A 72 -5.70 12.03 -0.83
CA ALA A 72 -5.91 12.83 0.36
C ALA A 72 -4.63 12.96 1.20
N ARG A 73 -3.72 11.98 1.10
CA ARG A 73 -2.45 11.93 1.86
C ARG A 73 -1.24 11.69 0.97
N GLY A 74 -1.28 10.64 0.15
CA GLY A 74 -0.16 10.21 -0.70
C GLY A 74 0.93 9.45 0.05
N GLU A 75 1.95 8.96 -0.67
CA GLU A 75 2.96 8.03 -0.16
C GLU A 75 3.79 8.66 0.97
N ASP A 76 4.32 9.86 0.76
CA ASP A 76 5.17 10.58 1.71
C ASP A 76 4.49 10.77 3.07
N ALA A 77 3.21 11.15 3.07
CA ALA A 77 2.46 11.35 4.31
C ALA A 77 2.19 10.03 5.04
N LEU A 78 1.89 8.97 4.29
CA LEU A 78 1.64 7.64 4.85
C LEU A 78 2.91 6.99 5.39
N ASP A 79 4.05 7.21 4.75
CA ASP A 79 5.35 6.74 5.20
C ASP A 79 5.77 7.42 6.50
N ARG A 80 5.47 8.71 6.70
CA ARG A 80 5.68 9.37 8.00
C ARG A 80 4.85 8.72 9.11
N VAL A 81 3.57 8.45 8.85
CA VAL A 81 2.71 7.73 9.80
C VAL A 81 3.29 6.35 10.12
N LYS A 82 3.71 5.60 9.10
CA LYS A 82 4.33 4.29 9.30
C LYS A 82 5.62 4.38 10.12
N ALA A 83 6.48 5.35 9.84
CA ALA A 83 7.74 5.55 10.55
C ALA A 83 7.52 5.86 12.04
N GLU A 84 6.49 6.64 12.38
CA GLU A 84 6.11 6.87 13.78
C GLU A 84 5.70 5.57 14.48
N LEU A 85 4.92 4.71 13.80
CA LEU A 85 4.56 3.39 14.32
C LEU A 85 5.76 2.45 14.44
N ASP A 86 6.67 2.44 13.45
CA ASP A 86 7.91 1.68 13.50
C ASP A 86 8.74 2.08 14.73
N ALA A 87 8.89 3.38 14.98
CA ALA A 87 9.64 3.89 16.13
C ALA A 87 9.02 3.48 17.48
N LEU A 88 7.69 3.38 17.56
CA LEU A 88 7.02 2.85 18.75
C LEU A 88 7.29 1.36 18.94
N ALA A 89 7.25 0.59 17.85
CA ALA A 89 7.49 -0.85 17.90
C ALA A 89 8.94 -1.21 18.28
N VAL A 90 9.91 -0.38 17.88
CA VAL A 90 11.32 -0.53 18.31
C VAL A 90 11.45 -0.34 19.82
N LYS A 91 10.75 0.65 20.40
CA LYS A 91 10.78 0.91 21.84
C LYS A 91 10.08 -0.18 22.63
N GLN A 92 8.96 -0.67 22.12
CA GLN A 92 8.19 -1.72 22.75
C GLN A 92 7.43 -2.52 21.70
N ALA A 93 7.78 -3.81 21.57
CA ALA A 93 7.10 -4.71 20.65
C ALA A 93 5.59 -4.79 20.97
N PRO A 94 4.69 -4.48 20.02
CA PRO A 94 3.26 -4.43 20.26
C PRO A 94 2.66 -5.84 20.20
N ALA A 95 2.94 -6.68 21.20
CA ALA A 95 2.53 -8.08 21.23
C ALA A 95 1.02 -8.26 21.02
N GLY A 96 0.62 -8.84 19.88
CA GLY A 96 -0.77 -8.98 19.45
C GLY A 96 -1.13 -8.18 18.19
N VAL A 97 -0.29 -7.22 17.79
CA VAL A 97 -0.28 -6.62 16.45
C VAL A 97 0.60 -7.46 15.54
N ALA A 98 0.05 -7.89 14.40
CA ALA A 98 0.72 -8.79 13.47
C ALA A 98 1.62 -8.05 12.47
N ALA A 99 1.13 -6.92 11.94
CA ALA A 99 1.84 -6.14 10.94
C ALA A 99 1.22 -4.75 10.81
N TRP A 100 1.98 -3.80 10.27
CA TRP A 100 1.46 -2.53 9.77
C TRP A 100 2.22 -2.12 8.51
N SER A 101 1.51 -1.57 7.53
CA SER A 101 2.06 -1.20 6.22
C SER A 101 1.25 -0.09 5.56
N VAL A 102 1.89 0.66 4.67
CA VAL A 102 1.18 1.56 3.74
C VAL A 102 0.38 0.71 2.75
N ASP A 103 -0.88 1.08 2.58
CA ASP A 103 -1.76 0.66 1.49
C ASP A 103 -2.05 1.91 0.66
N LEU A 104 -1.18 2.15 -0.33
CA LEU A 104 -1.22 3.36 -1.13
C LEU A 104 -2.50 3.45 -1.96
N ALA A 105 -3.01 2.32 -2.44
CA ALA A 105 -4.27 2.26 -3.19
C ALA A 105 -5.45 2.76 -2.34
N ALA A 106 -5.53 2.31 -1.08
CA ALA A 106 -6.51 2.79 -0.11
C ALA A 106 -6.19 4.16 0.50
N ASP A 107 -5.00 4.71 0.22
CA ASP A 107 -4.47 5.96 0.79
C ASP A 107 -4.39 5.92 2.33
N GLN A 108 -4.03 4.77 2.91
CA GLN A 108 -4.05 4.53 4.36
C GLN A 108 -2.87 3.66 4.83
N VAL A 109 -2.51 3.76 6.11
CA VAL A 109 -1.71 2.75 6.81
C VAL A 109 -2.66 1.71 7.40
N VAL A 110 -2.46 0.44 7.05
CA VAL A 110 -3.25 -0.68 7.57
C VAL A 110 -2.52 -1.33 8.73
N VAL A 111 -3.17 -1.44 9.88
CA VAL A 111 -2.66 -2.14 11.07
C VAL A 111 -3.44 -3.43 11.26
N LYS A 112 -2.75 -4.57 11.16
CA LYS A 112 -3.33 -5.91 11.34
C LYS A 112 -3.16 -6.37 12.78
N VAL A 113 -4.26 -6.75 13.43
CA VAL A 113 -4.30 -7.12 14.85
C VAL A 113 -4.83 -8.54 15.01
N ASN A 114 -4.09 -9.36 15.75
CA ASN A 114 -4.50 -10.71 16.18
C ASN A 114 -5.14 -10.69 17.58
N SER A 115 -4.64 -9.83 18.47
CA SER A 115 -5.13 -9.65 19.84
C SER A 115 -4.78 -8.26 20.35
N ASP A 116 -5.71 -7.59 21.02
CA ASP A 116 -5.52 -6.28 21.66
C ASP A 116 -5.55 -6.37 23.19
N ARG A 117 -5.36 -7.57 23.75
CA ARG A 117 -5.46 -7.81 25.19
C ARG A 117 -4.27 -7.25 25.97
N SER A 118 -3.08 -7.26 25.37
CA SER A 118 -1.85 -6.83 26.02
C SER A 118 -1.78 -5.31 26.17
N ALA A 119 -1.15 -4.81 27.24
CA ALA A 119 -0.93 -3.38 27.41
C ALA A 119 -0.11 -2.76 26.25
N PRO A 120 0.96 -3.41 25.74
CA PRO A 120 1.67 -2.94 24.55
C PRO A 120 0.80 -2.82 23.30
N ALA A 121 -0.07 -3.80 23.02
CA ALA A 121 -0.98 -3.73 21.87
C ALA A 121 -1.98 -2.58 22.02
N LYS A 122 -2.56 -2.40 23.20
CA LYS A 122 -3.48 -1.27 23.47
C LYS A 122 -2.79 0.08 23.28
N ALA A 123 -1.57 0.23 23.80
CA ALA A 123 -0.80 1.46 23.66
C ALA A 123 -0.46 1.77 22.20
N PHE A 124 -0.04 0.75 21.44
CA PHE A 124 0.23 0.89 20.00
C PHE A 124 -1.02 1.28 19.21
N LEU A 125 -2.16 0.62 19.47
CA LEU A 125 -3.43 0.94 18.80
C LEU A 125 -3.95 2.32 19.18
N ALA A 126 -3.74 2.75 20.43
CA ALA A 126 -4.07 4.10 20.85
C ALA A 126 -3.21 5.15 20.14
N ALA A 127 -1.92 4.88 19.92
CA ALA A 127 -1.07 5.75 19.12
C ALA A 127 -1.51 5.77 17.65
N ALA A 128 -1.77 4.60 17.06
CA ALA A 128 -2.25 4.48 15.69
C ALA A 128 -3.57 5.24 15.46
N ALA A 129 -4.48 5.21 16.44
CA ALA A 129 -5.75 5.94 16.39
C ALA A 129 -5.59 7.47 16.35
N LYS A 130 -4.47 8.03 16.82
CA LYS A 130 -4.20 9.49 16.77
C LYS A 130 -4.07 10.01 15.34
N HIS A 131 -3.75 9.13 14.37
CA HIS A 131 -3.68 9.49 12.96
C HIS A 131 -5.05 9.50 12.26
N GLY A 132 -6.13 9.23 13.00
CA GLY A 132 -7.50 9.32 12.50
C GLY A 132 -7.72 8.44 11.26
N SER A 133 -8.30 9.01 10.21
CA SER A 133 -8.62 8.30 8.97
C SER A 133 -7.40 7.86 8.15
N ALA A 134 -6.17 8.29 8.51
CA ALA A 134 -4.94 7.82 7.89
C ALA A 134 -4.58 6.38 8.30
N VAL A 135 -5.15 5.87 9.40
CA VAL A 135 -4.92 4.51 9.86
C VAL A 135 -6.21 3.71 9.82
N LYS A 136 -6.13 2.49 9.27
CA LYS A 136 -7.19 1.49 9.31
C LYS A 136 -6.76 0.29 10.13
N VAL A 137 -7.45 0.03 11.23
CA VAL A 137 -7.23 -1.18 12.04
C VAL A 137 -8.07 -2.33 11.49
N VAL A 138 -7.40 -3.40 11.06
CA VAL A 138 -8.02 -4.64 10.59
C VAL A 138 -7.77 -5.72 11.64
N ARG A 139 -8.85 -6.26 12.20
CA ARG A 139 -8.77 -7.35 13.17
C ARG A 139 -8.95 -8.68 12.45
N GLY A 140 -7.96 -9.55 12.51
CA GLY A 140 -8.03 -10.91 12.01
C GLY A 140 -8.56 -11.85 13.09
N GLN A 141 -9.47 -12.77 12.72
CA GLN A 141 -9.91 -13.83 13.62
C GLN A 141 -8.70 -14.68 14.06
N GLU A 142 -8.57 -14.94 15.36
CA GLU A 142 -7.58 -15.87 15.90
C GLU A 142 -7.65 -17.24 15.18
N LYS A 143 -6.69 -17.52 14.28
CA LYS A 143 -5.93 -18.78 14.17
C LYS A 143 -5.03 -18.76 12.93
N LEU A 144 -3.74 -18.52 13.14
CA LEU A 144 -2.72 -19.22 12.36
C LEU A 144 -2.51 -20.56 13.07
N ALA A 145 -3.25 -21.59 12.65
CA ALA A 145 -2.87 -22.95 12.98
C ALA A 145 -1.66 -23.29 12.11
N ALA A 146 -0.55 -23.69 12.73
CA ALA A 146 0.55 -24.31 12.00
C ALA A 146 0.00 -25.57 11.32
N GLN A 147 0.09 -25.65 10.00
CA GLN A 147 -0.06 -26.93 9.30
C GLN A 147 1.20 -27.73 9.61
N ALA A 148 0.99 -28.85 10.29
CA ALA A 148 2.01 -29.87 10.57
C ALA A 148 2.27 -30.73 9.33
#